data_AF-A0A938CUN2-F1
#
_entry.id   AF-A0A938CUN2-F1
#
_cell.length_a   1.000
_cell.length_b   1.000
_cell.length_c   1.000
_cell.angle_alpha   90.00
_cell.angle_beta   90.00
_cell.angle_gamma   90.00
#
_symmetry.space_group_name_H-M   'P 1'
#
loop_
_entity.id
_entity.type
_entity.pdbx_description
1 polymer ?
#
loop_
_entity_poly.entity_id
_entity_poly.type
_entity_poly.pdbx_seq_one_letter_code
_entity_poly.pdbx_strand_id
1 'polypeptide(L)' 'MVMPFKRLKDEIDGYLVRDPAASSRLVILLTYPGLHALLWYRLANWLWLRRLILLGRLTSNFGRLF' A
#
# COMPACT_ATOMS: atom_id res chain seq x y z
N MET A 1 -13.11 8.34 6.18
CA MET A 1 -13.28 6.98 6.73
C MET A 1 -11.93 6.26 6.62
N VAL A 2 -11.06 6.44 7.62
CA VAL A 2 -9.73 5.81 7.65
C VAL A 2 -9.97 4.34 8.01
N MET A 3 -9.83 3.43 7.04
CA MET A 3 -10.04 2.00 7.31
C MET A 3 -8.96 1.52 8.29
N PRO A 4 -9.35 0.99 9.46
CA PRO A 4 -8.41 0.64 10.52
C PRO A 4 -7.73 -0.65 10.09
N PHE A 5 -6.45 -0.59 9.68
CA PHE A 5 -5.56 -1.75 9.53
C PHE A 5 -6.26 -3.07 9.16
N LYS A 6 -7.13 -3.10 8.13
CA LYS A 6 -7.53 -4.37 7.54
C LYS A 6 -6.21 -5.01 7.12
N ARG A 7 -5.96 -6.22 7.61
CA ARG A 7 -4.62 -6.79 7.65
C ARG A 7 -4.13 -6.75 6.21
N LEU A 8 -2.93 -6.23 5.97
CA LEU A 8 -2.33 -6.22 4.63
C LEU A 8 -2.39 -7.64 4.02
N LYS A 9 -2.33 -8.66 4.88
CA LYS A 9 -2.61 -10.06 4.55
C LYS A 9 -3.99 -10.32 3.96
N ASP A 10 -5.07 -9.77 4.51
CA ASP A 10 -6.43 -9.95 3.99
C ASP A 10 -6.61 -9.28 2.62
N GLU A 11 -5.96 -8.13 2.40
CA GLU A 11 -5.92 -7.49 1.08
C GLU A 11 -5.14 -8.33 0.08
N ILE A 12 -3.93 -8.78 0.43
CA ILE A 12 -3.10 -9.67 -0.39
C ILE A 12 -3.84 -10.97 -0.70
N ASP A 13 -4.45 -11.61 0.30
CA ASP A 13 -5.19 -12.85 0.13
C ASP A 13 -6.45 -12.62 -0.74
N GLY A 14 -7.08 -11.45 -0.67
CA GLY A 14 -8.14 -11.05 -1.60
C GLY A 14 -7.66 -10.92 -3.06
N TYR A 15 -6.47 -10.37 -3.29
CA TYR A 15 -5.84 -10.34 -4.62
C TYR A 15 -5.46 -11.74 -5.10
N LEU A 16 -4.93 -12.58 -4.21
CA LEU A 16 -4.55 -13.96 -4.50
C LEU A 16 -5.76 -14.85 -4.85
N VAL A 17 -6.90 -14.64 -4.19
CA VAL A 17 -8.16 -15.34 -4.49
C VAL A 17 -8.78 -14.87 -5.81
N ARG A 18 -8.63 -13.58 -6.14
CA ARG A 18 -9.15 -13.01 -7.40
C ARG A 18 -8.29 -13.34 -8.61
N ASP A 19 -6.98 -13.52 -8.41
CA ASP A 19 -6.02 -13.68 -9.49
C ASP A 19 -5.25 -15.01 -9.36
N PRO A 20 -5.69 -16.09 -10.03
CA PRO A 20 -5.04 -17.40 -9.94
C PRO A 20 -3.63 -17.42 -10.54
N ALA A 21 -3.26 -16.39 -11.33
CA ALA A 21 -1.91 -16.21 -11.87
C ALA A 21 -0.90 -15.74 -10.80
N ALA A 22 -1.39 -15.15 -9.71
CA ALA A 22 -0.57 -14.71 -8.60
C ALA A 22 -0.14 -15.91 -7.73
N SER A 23 0.92 -16.59 -8.16
CA SER A 23 1.42 -17.82 -7.53
C SER A 23 1.94 -17.63 -6.09
N SER A 24 2.25 -16.40 -5.67
CA SER A 24 2.75 -16.12 -4.33
C SER A 24 2.49 -14.69 -3.87
N ARG A 25 2.32 -14.50 -2.55
CA ARG A 25 2.20 -13.19 -1.91
C ARG A 25 3.37 -12.25 -2.26
N LEU A 26 4.58 -12.81 -2.45
CA LEU A 26 5.76 -12.08 -2.88
C LEU A 26 5.64 -11.56 -4.32
N VAL A 27 5.07 -12.35 -5.23
CA VAL A 27 4.80 -11.90 -6.61
C VAL A 27 3.79 -10.77 -6.60
N ILE A 28 2.72 -10.88 -5.82
CA ILE A 28 1.75 -9.78 -5.68
C ILE A 28 2.44 -8.53 -5.11
N LEU A 29 3.25 -8.70 -4.07
CA LEU A 29 3.96 -7.60 -3.42
C LEU A 29 4.93 -6.88 -4.37
N LEU A 30 5.55 -7.58 -5.33
CA LEU A 30 6.52 -6.99 -6.27
C LEU A 30 5.88 -6.54 -7.60
N THR A 31 4.80 -7.18 -8.03
CA THR A 31 4.24 -7.02 -9.38
C THR A 31 2.96 -6.18 -9.39
N TYR A 32 2.32 -5.93 -8.24
CA TYR A 32 1.11 -5.09 -8.17
C TYR A 32 1.43 -3.65 -7.76
N PRO A 33 1.47 -2.69 -8.71
CA PRO A 33 1.66 -1.28 -8.40
C PRO A 33 0.53 -0.72 -7.51
N GLY A 34 -0.69 -1.25 -7.65
CA GLY A 34 -1.82 -0.86 -6.78
C GLY A 34 -1.60 -1.17 -5.30
N LEU A 35 -0.85 -2.23 -4.98
CA LEU A 35 -0.50 -2.57 -3.61
C LEU A 35 0.61 -1.63 -3.08
N HIS A 36 1.60 -1.31 -3.91
CA HIS A 36 2.60 -0.29 -3.59
C HIS A 36 1.98 1.09 -3.33
N ALA A 37 1.03 1.53 -4.16
CA ALA A 37 0.31 2.79 -3.97
C ALA A 37 -0.39 2.85 -2.60
N LEU A 38 -0.99 1.73 -2.18
CA LEU A 38 -1.64 1.62 -0.87
C LEU A 38 -0.62 1.67 0.29
N LEU A 39 0.53 1.01 0.14
CA LEU A 39 1.62 1.08 1.12
C LEU A 39 2.15 2.52 1.25
N TRP A 40 2.41 3.21 0.14
CA TRP A 40 2.84 4.60 0.13
C TRP A 40 1.80 5.53 0.75
N TYR A 41 0.52 5.34 0.44
CA TYR A 41 -0.57 6.09 1.06
C TYR A 41 -0.60 5.91 2.59
N ARG A 42 -0.43 4.67 3.07
CA ARG A 42 -0.37 4.37 4.52
C ARG A 42 0.86 5.00 5.17
N LEU A 43 2.01 4.94 4.51
CA LEU A 43 3.25 5.53 5.00
C LEU A 43 3.14 7.06 5.08
N ALA A 44 2.57 7.69 4.05
CA ALA A 44 2.29 9.12 4.01
C ALA A 44 1.31 9.54 5.12
N ASN A 45 0.25 8.76 5.36
CA ASN A 45 -0.70 9.01 6.43
C ASN A 45 -0.06 8.85 7.83
N TRP A 46 0.81 7.86 8.02
CA TRP A 46 1.55 7.69 9.27
C TRP A 46 2.51 8.87 9.53
N LEU A 47 3.23 9.33 8.50
CA LEU A 47 4.08 10.52 8.58
C LEU A 47 3.27 11.79 8.88
N TRP A 48 2.09 11.91 8.28
CA TRP A 48 1.16 13.00 8.54
C TRP A 48 0.69 13.04 10.00
N LEU A 49 0.32 11.88 10.57
CA LEU A 49 -0.06 11.76 11.98
C LEU A 49 1.09 12.10 12.95
N ARG A 50 2.34 11.87 12.54
CA ARG A 50 3.55 12.25 13.31
C ARG A 50 3.92 13.73 13.16
N ARG A 51 3.07 14.56 12.52
CA ARG A 51 3.33 15.97 12.17
C ARG A 51 4.53 16.19 11.23
N LEU A 52 4.99 15.15 10.53
CA LEU A 52 6.06 15.22 9.53
C LEU A 52 5.46 15.57 8.16
N ILE A 53 4.91 16.78 8.05
CA ILE A 53 4.13 17.27 6.90
C ILE A 53 4.96 17.26 5.60
N LEU A 54 6.24 17.64 5.68
CA LEU A 54 7.16 17.61 4.54
C LEU A 54 7.40 16.20 4.01
N LEU A 55 7.65 15.25 4.91
CA LEU A 55 7.86 13.85 4.53
C LEU A 55 6.59 13.22 3.98
N GLY A 56 5.42 13.50 4.58
CA GLY A 56 4.13 13.06 4.06
C GLY A 56 3.88 13.53 2.62
N ARG A 57 4.21 14.79 2.30
CA ARG A 57 4.13 15.32 0.93
C ARG A 57 5.10 14.66 -0.04
N LEU A 58 6.36 14.44 0.38
CA LEU A 58 7.34 13.71 -0.43
C LEU A 58 6.86 12.30 -0.74
N THR A 59 6.41 11.56 0.27
CA THR A 59 5.92 10.18 0.10
C THR A 59 4.67 10.08 -0.74
N SER A 60 3.77 11.07 -0.69
CA SER A 60 2.61 11.13 -1.60
C SER A 60 3.02 11.38 -3.06
N ASN A 61 4.09 12.14 -3.30
CA ASN A 61 4.63 12.31 -4.65
C ASN A 61 5.34 11.03 -5.14
N PHE A 62 6.11 10.36 -4.27
CA PHE A 62 6.72 9.07 -4.61
C PHE A 62 5.66 8.00 -4.92
N GLY A 63 4.58 7.93 -4.13
CA GLY A 63 3.47 7.00 -4.38
C GLY A 63 2.63 7.30 -5.62
N ARG A 64 2.83 8.46 -6.30
CA ARG A 64 2.21 8.75 -7.61
C ARG A 64 3.13 8.43 -8.80
N LEU A 65 4.43 8.25 -8.54
CA LEU A 65 5.45 7.96 -9.55
C LEU A 65 5.68 6.45 -9.75
N PHE A 66 5.21 5.62 -8.82
CA PHE A 66 5.20 4.15 -8.87
C PHE A 66 3.78 3.63 -9.07
#